data_AF-A0A653BEW8-F1
#
_entry.id   AF-A0A653BEW8-F1
#
_cell.length_a   1.000
_cell.length_b   1.000
_cell.length_c   1.000
_cell.angle_alpha   90.00
_cell.angle_beta   90.00
_cell.angle_gamma   90.00
#
_symmetry.space_group_name_H-M   'P 1'
#
loop_
_entity.id
_entity.type
_entity.pdbx_description
1 polymer ?
#
loop_
_entity_poly.entity_id
_entity_poly.type
_entity_poly.pdbx_seq_one_letter_code
_entity_poly.pdbx_strand_id
1 'polypeptide(L)'
;MNNITKMLRLSTARSILLSVNRSFHVDVIPKVNVVPLLVQAQQEKNPWIWQQNDKIKAPVIQQIDRIELPNGLTWVPPEISNPTQERIIEAPTVPSNNVTKHAARLIVIRRKKMKKHKLRKLRKRMKFVWAKLRQKRELKKEKAFQAVLVQQIKDAEQFSAEKYVQEKIEKLNEIVVPRFWNGRRLPEFLIREKMGLPPKK
;
A
#
# COMPACT_ATOMS: atom_id res chain seq x y z
N MET A 1 46.69 -33.45 -31.13
CA MET A 1 46.92 -34.41 -30.03
C MET A 1 46.39 -33.75 -28.75
N ASN A 2 45.11 -33.92 -28.43
CA ASN A 2 44.50 -34.97 -27.59
C ASN A 2 44.16 -34.40 -26.21
N ASN A 3 42.85 -34.33 -25.96
CA ASN A 3 42.19 -33.80 -24.76
C ASN A 3 42.55 -34.65 -23.53
N ILE A 4 43.02 -34.01 -22.45
CA ILE A 4 43.24 -34.68 -21.16
C ILE A 4 42.02 -34.43 -20.28
N THR A 5 41.09 -35.39 -20.29
CA THR A 5 40.01 -35.54 -19.32
C THR A 5 40.59 -36.01 -17.98
N LYS A 6 40.65 -35.14 -16.96
CA LYS A 6 40.86 -35.56 -15.58
C LYS A 6 39.50 -35.90 -14.95
N MET A 7 39.14 -37.18 -15.01
CA MET A 7 38.07 -37.78 -14.21
C MET A 7 38.55 -37.87 -12.75
N LEU A 8 38.01 -37.05 -11.85
CA LEU A 8 38.14 -37.25 -10.41
C LEU A 8 37.09 -38.28 -9.98
N ARG A 9 37.54 -39.49 -9.66
CA ARG A 9 36.74 -40.51 -8.96
C ARG A 9 36.51 -40.04 -7.52
N LEU A 10 35.26 -39.77 -7.17
CA LEU A 10 34.87 -39.59 -5.77
C LEU A 10 34.76 -40.97 -5.11
N SER A 11 35.56 -41.17 -4.06
CA SER A 11 35.53 -42.35 -3.20
C SER A 11 34.19 -42.48 -2.50
N THR A 12 33.55 -43.63 -2.62
CA THR A 12 32.38 -44.04 -1.82
C THR A 12 32.76 -44.22 -0.36
N ALA A 13 32.54 -43.19 0.46
CA ALA A 13 32.53 -43.33 1.91
C ALA A 13 31.17 -43.91 2.33
N ARG A 14 31.18 -45.13 2.86
CA ARG A 14 30.02 -45.77 3.50
C ARG A 14 29.63 -44.95 4.74
N SER A 15 28.44 -44.37 4.74
CA SER A 15 27.86 -43.74 5.92
C SER A 15 27.44 -44.82 6.93
N ILE A 16 28.18 -44.93 8.03
CA ILE A 16 27.74 -45.67 9.21
C ILE A 16 26.61 -44.85 9.85
N LEU A 17 25.39 -45.35 9.78
CA LEU A 17 24.25 -44.78 10.50
C LEU A 17 24.31 -45.24 11.95
N LEU A 18 24.75 -44.37 12.85
CA LEU A 18 24.50 -44.51 14.29
C LEU A 18 23.04 -44.13 14.55
N SER A 19 22.17 -45.12 14.73
CA SER A 19 20.79 -44.91 15.18
C SER A 19 20.80 -44.54 16.67
N VAL A 20 20.68 -43.25 16.97
CA VAL A 20 20.38 -42.81 18.33
C VAL A 20 18.89 -43.02 18.56
N ASN A 21 18.54 -44.12 19.24
CA ASN A 21 17.19 -44.34 19.76
C ASN A 21 16.95 -43.36 20.90
N ARG A 22 16.36 -42.21 20.58
CA ARG A 22 15.86 -41.26 21.58
C ARG A 22 14.45 -41.71 21.97
N SER A 23 14.35 -42.52 23.01
CA SER A 23 13.07 -42.85 23.64
C SER A 23 12.50 -41.56 24.24
N PHE A 24 11.52 -40.95 23.57
CA PHE A 24 10.74 -39.87 24.15
C PHE A 24 9.75 -40.50 25.13
N HIS A 25 10.05 -40.45 26.43
CA HIS A 25 8.99 -40.56 27.42
C HIS A 25 8.07 -39.35 27.25
N VAL A 26 6.86 -39.61 26.75
CA VAL A 26 5.78 -38.64 26.75
C VAL A 26 5.18 -38.67 28.14
N ASP A 27 5.55 -37.73 28.98
CA ASP A 27 4.82 -37.49 30.21
C ASP A 27 3.38 -37.14 29.83
N VAL A 28 2.43 -37.93 30.34
CA VAL A 28 1.00 -37.71 30.11
C VAL A 28 0.61 -36.43 30.85
N ILE A 29 0.56 -35.33 30.12
CA ILE A 29 0.08 -34.05 30.64
C ILE A 29 -1.39 -34.26 31.07
N PRO A 30 -1.77 -33.97 32.33
CA PRO A 30 -3.16 -34.07 32.75
C PRO A 30 -4.00 -33.14 31.88
N LYS A 31 -5.08 -33.67 31.32
CA LYS A 31 -6.04 -32.91 30.50
C LYS A 31 -6.65 -31.81 31.37
N VAL A 32 -6.09 -30.61 31.30
CA VAL A 32 -6.75 -29.42 31.81
C VAL A 32 -7.96 -29.20 30.91
N ASN A 33 -9.16 -29.26 31.48
CA ASN A 33 -10.38 -28.82 30.82
C ASN A 33 -10.29 -27.30 30.62
N VAL A 34 -9.52 -26.89 29.62
CA VAL A 34 -9.60 -25.55 29.06
C VAL A 34 -10.92 -25.55 28.32
N VAL A 35 -11.97 -25.03 28.97
CA VAL A 35 -13.19 -24.65 28.25
C VAL A 35 -12.70 -23.76 27.12
N PRO A 36 -12.86 -24.15 25.84
CA PRO A 36 -12.62 -23.19 24.79
C PRO A 36 -13.68 -22.12 25.03
N LEU A 37 -13.25 -20.97 25.57
CA LEU A 37 -13.91 -19.71 25.27
C LEU A 37 -13.82 -19.64 23.75
N LEU A 38 -14.82 -20.23 23.12
CA LEU A 38 -15.20 -19.98 21.76
C LEU A 38 -15.66 -18.53 21.83
N VAL A 39 -14.67 -17.64 21.88
CA VAL A 39 -14.83 -16.26 21.45
C VAL A 39 -15.48 -16.45 20.11
N GLN A 40 -16.77 -16.16 20.09
CA GLN A 40 -17.47 -15.89 18.87
C GLN A 40 -16.69 -14.72 18.29
N ALA A 41 -15.63 -15.02 17.55
CA ALA A 41 -15.15 -14.15 16.51
C ALA A 41 -16.35 -14.10 15.57
N GLN A 42 -17.32 -13.26 15.93
CA GLN A 42 -18.18 -12.63 14.96
C GLN A 42 -17.16 -12.18 13.93
N GLN A 43 -17.21 -12.82 12.76
CA GLN A 43 -16.50 -12.32 11.61
C GLN A 43 -17.13 -10.97 11.37
N GLU A 44 -16.66 -9.94 12.08
CA GLU A 44 -16.97 -8.57 11.75
C GLU A 44 -16.54 -8.47 10.30
N LYS A 45 -17.54 -8.33 9.44
CA LYS A 45 -17.34 -8.15 8.01
C LYS A 45 -16.59 -6.84 7.89
N ASN A 46 -15.25 -6.93 7.90
CA ASN A 46 -14.38 -5.79 7.80
C ASN A 46 -14.73 -5.08 6.48
N PRO A 47 -15.37 -3.90 6.52
CA PRO A 47 -15.89 -3.23 5.32
C PRO A 47 -14.75 -2.73 4.41
N TRP A 48 -13.50 -2.82 4.87
CA TRP A 48 -12.31 -2.29 4.22
C TRP A 48 -11.59 -3.28 3.29
N ILE A 49 -12.15 -4.48 3.09
CA ILE A 49 -11.67 -5.40 2.06
C ILE A 49 -12.44 -5.10 0.77
N TRP A 50 -11.69 -4.60 -0.22
CA TRP A 50 -12.00 -4.25 -1.62
C TRP A 50 -12.60 -5.41 -2.47
N GLN A 51 -13.55 -6.14 -1.90
CA GLN A 51 -14.25 -7.28 -2.49
C GLN A 51 -15.76 -7.26 -2.31
N GLN A 52 -16.35 -6.12 -1.96
CA GLN A 52 -17.72 -5.87 -2.36
C GLN A 52 -17.67 -5.08 -3.66
N ASN A 53 -17.87 -5.79 -4.78
CA ASN A 53 -18.56 -5.16 -5.90
C ASN A 53 -19.95 -4.83 -5.34
N ASP A 54 -20.06 -3.71 -4.62
CA ASP A 54 -21.33 -3.05 -4.45
C ASP A 54 -21.80 -2.84 -5.87
N LYS A 55 -22.76 -3.68 -6.30
CA LYS A 55 -23.44 -3.46 -7.55
C LYS A 55 -24.07 -2.10 -7.35
N ILE A 56 -23.43 -1.05 -7.86
CA ILE A 56 -24.00 0.29 -7.93
C ILE A 56 -25.34 0.03 -8.60
N LYS A 57 -26.42 0.07 -7.82
CA LYS A 57 -27.75 -0.01 -8.38
C LYS A 57 -27.82 1.26 -9.20
N ALA A 58 -27.74 1.13 -10.52
CA ALA A 58 -28.06 2.25 -11.39
C ALA A 58 -29.42 2.76 -10.90
N PRO A 59 -29.59 4.09 -10.73
CA PRO A 59 -30.90 4.59 -10.36
C PRO A 59 -31.88 4.01 -11.37
N VAL A 60 -32.89 3.29 -10.86
CA VAL A 60 -34.01 2.89 -11.71
C VAL A 60 -34.55 4.21 -12.20
N ILE A 61 -34.38 4.48 -13.49
CA ILE A 61 -35.06 5.58 -14.15
C ILE A 61 -36.52 5.15 -14.08
N GLN A 62 -37.17 5.49 -12.96
CA GLN A 62 -38.61 5.57 -12.92
C GLN A 62 -38.96 6.45 -14.12
N GLN A 63 -39.75 5.89 -15.02
CA GLN A 63 -40.20 6.57 -16.22
C GLN A 63 -40.53 8.00 -15.82
N ILE A 64 -39.84 8.97 -16.45
CA ILE A 64 -39.90 10.38 -16.08
C ILE A 64 -41.38 10.74 -15.95
N ASP A 65 -41.84 10.89 -14.70
CA ASP A 65 -43.20 11.32 -14.44
C ASP A 65 -43.32 12.71 -15.08
N ARG A 66 -44.33 12.85 -15.93
CA ARG A 66 -44.58 14.04 -16.72
C ARG A 66 -44.60 15.24 -15.76
N ILE A 67 -43.68 16.17 -15.93
CA ILE A 67 -43.65 17.39 -15.12
C ILE A 67 -44.86 18.22 -15.55
N GLU A 68 -45.87 18.32 -14.69
CA GLU A 68 -47.04 19.16 -14.93
C GLU A 68 -46.65 20.62 -14.76
N LEU A 69 -46.79 21.42 -15.82
CA LEU A 69 -46.61 22.86 -15.74
C LEU A 69 -47.86 23.52 -15.15
N PRO A 70 -47.72 24.65 -14.43
CA PRO A 70 -48.81 25.30 -13.69
C PRO A 70 -50.01 25.74 -14.53
N ASN A 71 -49.92 25.68 -15.86
CA ASN A 71 -50.97 26.15 -16.79
C ASN A 71 -51.78 24.99 -17.41
N GLY A 72 -51.66 23.76 -16.88
CA GLY A 72 -52.34 22.58 -17.43
C GLY A 72 -51.80 22.09 -18.78
N LEU A 73 -50.70 22.69 -19.27
CA LEU A 73 -49.99 22.21 -20.44
C LEU A 73 -49.03 21.08 -20.04
N THR A 74 -49.17 19.92 -20.69
CA THR A 74 -48.21 18.82 -20.54
C THR A 74 -47.00 19.08 -21.44
N TRP A 75 -45.79 19.04 -20.88
CA TRP A 75 -44.57 19.07 -21.70
C TRP A 75 -44.43 17.72 -22.40
N VAL A 76 -44.72 17.70 -23.69
CA VAL A 76 -44.46 16.57 -24.58
C VAL A 76 -43.10 16.83 -25.23
N PRO A 77 -42.10 15.95 -25.05
CA PRO A 77 -40.85 16.06 -25.79
C PRO A 77 -41.18 16.10 -27.29
N PRO A 78 -40.61 17.03 -28.08
CA PRO A 78 -40.88 17.07 -29.50
C PRO A 78 -40.53 15.72 -30.11
N GLU A 79 -41.46 15.13 -30.86
CA GLU A 79 -41.15 13.97 -31.69
C GLU A 79 -40.04 14.38 -32.64
N ILE A 80 -38.82 13.99 -32.31
CA ILE A 80 -37.74 13.92 -33.27
C ILE A 80 -38.17 12.78 -34.19
N SER A 81 -39.00 13.09 -35.18
CA SER A 81 -38.98 12.33 -36.40
C SER A 81 -37.53 12.40 -36.84
N ASN A 82 -36.77 11.34 -36.56
CA ASN A 82 -35.57 11.12 -37.33
C ASN A 82 -36.17 10.88 -38.71
N PRO A 83 -36.12 11.83 -39.67
CA PRO A 83 -36.40 11.41 -41.02
C PRO A 83 -35.44 10.25 -41.23
N THR A 84 -35.97 9.07 -41.53
CA THR A 84 -35.19 8.01 -42.14
C THR A 84 -34.75 8.60 -43.46
N GLN A 85 -33.75 9.48 -43.43
CA GLN A 85 -32.96 9.80 -44.59
C GLN A 85 -32.41 8.46 -44.98
N GLU A 86 -32.97 7.87 -46.02
CA GLU A 86 -32.34 6.80 -46.76
C GLU A 86 -30.99 7.36 -47.20
N ARG A 87 -29.99 7.24 -46.33
CA ARG A 87 -28.64 7.67 -46.63
C ARG A 87 -28.17 6.69 -47.68
N ILE A 88 -28.29 7.10 -48.94
CA ILE A 88 -27.68 6.40 -50.06
C ILE A 88 -26.19 6.34 -49.74
N ILE A 89 -25.70 5.14 -49.45
CA ILE A 89 -24.29 4.90 -49.17
C ILE A 89 -23.58 4.95 -50.53
N GLU A 90 -23.21 6.15 -50.95
CA GLU A 90 -22.39 6.33 -52.14
C GLU A 90 -20.95 5.95 -51.82
N ALA A 91 -20.31 5.24 -52.76
CA ALA A 91 -18.89 4.97 -52.65
C ALA A 91 -18.12 6.32 -52.64
N PRO A 92 -17.13 6.49 -51.75
CA PRO A 92 -16.43 7.76 -51.63
C PRO A 92 -15.82 8.19 -52.97
N THR A 93 -16.35 9.27 -53.56
CA THR A 93 -16.01 9.75 -54.91
C THR A 93 -14.63 10.42 -54.98
N VAL A 94 -14.09 10.86 -53.85
CA VAL A 94 -12.76 11.49 -53.79
C VAL A 94 -11.68 10.43 -53.61
N PRO A 95 -10.62 10.42 -54.45
CA PRO A 95 -9.46 9.56 -54.19
C PRO A 95 -8.92 9.94 -52.81
N SER A 96 -8.86 8.97 -51.89
CA SER A 96 -8.49 9.18 -50.49
C SER A 96 -6.99 9.48 -50.36
N ASN A 97 -6.50 10.50 -51.04
CA ASN A 97 -5.08 10.83 -51.16
C ASN A 97 -4.50 11.42 -49.86
N ASN A 98 -5.36 11.74 -48.88
CA ASN A 98 -4.99 12.34 -47.60
C ASN A 98 -5.25 11.43 -46.39
N VAL A 99 -5.19 10.10 -46.54
CA VAL A 99 -5.12 9.22 -45.36
C VAL A 99 -3.72 9.37 -44.77
N THR A 100 -3.53 10.29 -43.82
CA THR A 100 -2.26 10.44 -43.12
C THR A 100 -1.89 9.12 -42.46
N LYS A 101 -0.87 8.44 -43.01
CA LYS A 101 -0.44 7.11 -42.55
C LYS A 101 0.07 7.20 -41.11
N HIS A 102 -0.78 6.90 -40.13
CA HIS A 102 -0.43 6.92 -38.70
C HIS A 102 0.40 5.69 -38.26
N ALA A 103 1.25 5.14 -39.14
CA ALA A 103 2.05 3.96 -38.87
C ALA A 103 2.95 4.12 -37.63
N ALA A 104 3.51 5.33 -37.42
CA ALA A 104 4.29 5.64 -36.22
C ALA A 104 3.47 5.51 -34.92
N ARG A 105 2.20 5.95 -34.92
CA ARG A 105 1.30 5.79 -33.75
C ARG A 105 0.99 4.32 -33.48
N LEU A 106 0.83 3.51 -34.53
CA LEU A 106 0.60 2.06 -34.39
C LEU A 106 1.78 1.35 -33.71
N ILE A 107 3.02 1.74 -34.00
CA ILE A 107 4.20 1.20 -33.32
C ILE A 107 4.16 1.51 -31.82
N VAL A 108 3.83 2.76 -31.43
CA VAL A 108 3.69 3.17 -30.02
C VAL A 108 2.58 2.36 -29.33
N ILE A 109 1.43 2.23 -29.98
CA ILE A 109 0.29 1.46 -29.46
C ILE A 109 0.69 -0.02 -29.27
N ARG A 110 1.36 -0.63 -30.24
CA ARG A 110 1.83 -2.02 -30.15
C ARG A 110 2.84 -2.24 -29.02
N ARG A 111 3.77 -1.30 -28.81
CA ARG A 111 4.71 -1.34 -27.67
C ARG A 111 3.97 -1.26 -26.33
N LYS A 112 3.04 -0.31 -26.19
CA LYS A 112 2.20 -0.16 -24.99
C LYS A 112 1.34 -1.42 -24.74
N LYS A 113 0.72 -1.97 -25.79
CA LYS A 113 -0.03 -3.24 -25.76
C LYS A 113 0.85 -4.36 -25.24
N MET A 114 2.05 -4.52 -25.81
CA MET A 114 2.96 -5.60 -25.42
C MET A 114 3.44 -5.45 -23.96
N LYS A 115 3.74 -4.21 -23.51
CA LYS A 115 4.09 -3.94 -22.10
C LYS A 115 2.95 -4.31 -21.15
N LYS A 116 1.71 -3.91 -21.47
CA LYS A 116 0.50 -4.27 -20.68
C LYS A 116 0.26 -5.78 -20.67
N HIS A 117 0.40 -6.44 -21.82
CA HIS A 117 0.24 -7.89 -21.94
C HIS A 117 1.27 -8.65 -21.09
N LYS A 118 2.56 -8.32 -21.22
CA LYS A 118 3.64 -8.91 -20.42
C LYS A 118 3.44 -8.66 -18.93
N LEU A 119 3.04 -7.45 -18.55
CA LEU A 119 2.73 -7.12 -17.16
C LEU A 119 1.58 -7.97 -16.62
N ARG A 120 0.47 -8.11 -17.38
CA ARG A 120 -0.66 -8.97 -16.97
C ARG A 120 -0.23 -10.43 -16.80
N LYS A 121 0.61 -10.96 -17.70
CA LYS A 121 1.18 -12.31 -17.59
C LYS A 121 2.05 -12.45 -16.35
N LEU A 122 2.87 -11.44 -16.02
CA LEU A 122 3.66 -11.41 -14.79
C LEU A 122 2.78 -11.42 -13.54
N ARG A 123 1.74 -10.59 -13.47
CA ARG A 123 0.85 -10.54 -12.28
C ARG A 123 0.14 -11.86 -12.03
N LYS A 124 -0.29 -12.54 -13.10
CA LYS A 124 -0.90 -13.87 -12.99
C LYS A 124 0.10 -14.88 -12.43
N ARG A 125 1.32 -14.93 -12.97
CA ARG A 125 2.37 -15.84 -12.48
C ARG A 125 2.79 -15.57 -11.03
N MET A 126 2.89 -14.29 -10.65
CA MET A 126 3.42 -13.87 -9.35
C MET A 126 2.33 -13.57 -8.29
N LYS A 127 1.06 -13.88 -8.58
CA LYS A 127 -0.11 -13.49 -7.75
C LYS A 127 0.12 -13.77 -6.26
N PHE A 128 0.52 -15.00 -5.93
CA PHE A 128 0.68 -15.44 -4.54
C PHE A 128 1.92 -14.87 -3.87
N VAL A 129 3.03 -14.74 -4.61
CA VAL A 129 4.27 -14.12 -4.10
C VAL A 129 4.00 -12.67 -3.70
N TRP A 130 3.32 -11.92 -4.56
CA TRP A 130 2.96 -10.54 -4.26
C TRP A 130 1.91 -10.40 -3.18
N ALA A 131 0.96 -11.34 -3.07
CA ALA A 131 0.02 -11.38 -1.96
C ALA A 131 0.76 -11.56 -0.62
N LYS A 132 1.72 -12.48 -0.54
CA LYS A 132 2.58 -12.66 0.65
C LYS A 132 3.37 -11.39 0.99
N LEU A 133 3.96 -10.75 -0.01
CA LEU A 133 4.68 -9.48 0.19
C LEU A 133 3.76 -8.32 0.58
N ARG A 134 2.51 -8.31 0.11
CA ARG A 134 1.50 -7.33 0.53
C ARG A 134 1.14 -7.56 1.99
N GLN A 135 0.80 -8.80 2.36
CA GLN A 135 0.49 -9.16 3.74
C GLN A 135 1.61 -8.76 4.71
N LYS A 136 2.87 -9.05 4.38
CA LYS A 136 4.02 -8.62 5.19
C LYS A 136 4.10 -7.10 5.36
N ARG A 137 3.82 -6.33 4.30
CA ARG A 137 3.82 -4.86 4.35
C ARG A 137 2.69 -4.33 5.22
N GLU A 138 1.49 -4.87 5.09
CA GLU A 138 0.35 -4.46 5.93
C GLU A 138 0.59 -4.81 7.39
N LEU A 139 1.11 -6.01 7.71
CA LEU A 139 1.49 -6.36 9.08
C LEU A 139 2.56 -5.43 9.66
N LYS A 140 3.53 -4.99 8.85
CA LYS A 140 4.55 -4.04 9.30
C LYS A 140 3.94 -2.67 9.61
N LYS A 141 3.00 -2.20 8.78
CA LYS A 141 2.28 -0.94 9.03
C LYS A 141 1.45 -1.02 10.31
N GLU A 142 0.70 -2.10 10.49
CA GLU A 142 -0.12 -2.33 11.68
C GLU A 142 0.73 -2.32 12.95
N LYS A 143 1.85 -3.04 12.95
CA LYS A 143 2.78 -3.03 14.10
C LYS A 143 3.35 -1.65 14.39
N ALA A 144 3.71 -0.89 13.34
CA ALA A 144 4.21 0.47 13.51
C ALA A 144 3.13 1.39 14.10
N PHE A 145 1.89 1.23 13.66
CA PHE A 145 0.74 1.97 14.18
C PHE A 145 0.47 1.63 15.65
N GLN A 146 0.43 0.34 16.00
CA GLN A 146 0.27 -0.11 17.39
C GLN A 146 1.39 0.41 18.29
N ALA A 147 2.63 0.40 17.82
CA ALA A 147 3.75 0.95 18.58
C ALA A 147 3.57 2.45 18.89
N VAL A 148 3.06 3.23 17.93
CA VAL A 148 2.74 4.65 18.15
C VAL A 148 1.64 4.82 19.22
N LEU A 149 0.57 4.03 19.15
CA LEU A 149 -0.51 4.10 20.15
C LEU A 149 -0.02 3.73 21.56
N VAL A 150 0.75 2.64 21.67
CA VAL A 150 1.34 2.23 22.95
C VAL A 150 2.28 3.31 23.48
N GLN A 151 3.05 3.97 22.61
CA GLN A 151 3.90 5.08 23.01
C GLN A 151 3.06 6.25 23.56
N GLN A 152 1.99 6.64 22.87
CA GLN A 152 1.10 7.70 23.35
C GLN A 152 0.47 7.39 24.71
N ILE A 153 0.05 6.14 24.93
CA ILE A 153 -0.49 5.70 26.21
C ILE A 153 0.58 5.82 27.30
N LYS A 154 1.80 5.33 27.03
CA LYS A 154 2.91 5.44 27.99
C LYS A 154 3.28 6.88 28.30
N ASP A 155 3.32 7.73 27.28
CA ASP A 155 3.61 9.16 27.45
C ASP A 155 2.53 9.83 28.31
N ALA A 156 1.26 9.43 28.15
CA ALA A 156 0.14 9.92 28.95
C ALA A 156 0.18 9.39 30.40
N GLU A 157 0.51 8.10 30.60
CA GLU A 157 0.67 7.50 31.93
C GLU A 157 1.85 8.10 32.71
N GLN A 158 2.93 8.45 32.02
CA GLN A 158 4.12 9.07 32.60
C GLN A 158 3.98 10.58 32.80
N PHE A 159 2.92 11.19 32.26
CA PHE A 159 2.71 12.62 32.33
C PHE A 159 2.43 13.08 33.76
N SER A 160 3.33 13.91 34.30
CA SER A 160 3.17 14.59 35.57
C SER A 160 3.14 16.09 35.33
N ALA A 161 2.06 16.75 35.75
CA ALA A 161 1.84 18.17 35.51
C ALA A 161 2.92 19.04 36.19
N GLU A 162 3.35 18.68 37.40
CA GLU A 162 4.40 19.39 38.14
C GLU A 162 5.73 19.37 37.38
N LYS A 163 6.16 18.19 36.92
CA LYS A 163 7.38 18.04 36.12
C LYS A 163 7.30 18.85 34.83
N TYR A 164 6.16 18.80 34.14
CA TYR A 164 5.96 19.56 32.92
C TYR A 164 6.09 21.08 33.14
N VAL A 165 5.50 21.61 34.22
CA VAL A 165 5.61 23.04 34.55
C VAL A 165 7.05 23.41 34.91
N GLN A 166 7.71 22.58 35.72
CA GLN A 166 9.11 22.79 36.09
C GLN A 166 10.02 22.80 34.86
N GLU A 167 9.91 21.83 33.95
CA GLU A 167 10.67 21.78 32.70
C GLU A 167 10.44 23.03 31.83
N LYS A 168 9.21 23.59 31.82
CA LYS A 168 8.92 24.84 31.11
C LYS A 168 9.61 26.05 31.74
N ILE A 169 9.59 26.16 33.07
CA ILE A 169 10.27 27.24 33.78
C ILE A 169 11.78 27.13 33.57
N GLU A 170 12.36 25.92 33.68
CA GLU A 170 13.77 25.67 33.43
C GLU A 170 14.17 26.04 32.00
N LYS A 171 13.36 25.68 31.01
CA LYS A 171 13.60 26.04 29.61
C LYS A 171 13.49 27.53 29.33
N LEU A 172 12.60 28.24 30.02
CA LEU A 172 12.50 29.70 29.94
C LEU A 172 13.72 30.38 30.57
N ASN A 173 14.27 29.79 31.63
CA ASN A 173 15.47 30.27 32.30
C ASN A 173 16.77 29.84 31.60
N GLU A 174 16.72 28.90 30.64
CA GLU A 174 17.89 28.44 29.90
C GLU A 174 18.45 29.56 29.00
N ILE A 175 19.73 29.89 29.19
CA ILE A 175 20.43 30.89 28.40
C ILE A 175 20.74 30.29 27.01
N VAL A 176 20.05 30.81 25.98
CA VAL A 176 20.28 30.37 24.59
C VAL A 176 21.57 30.98 24.05
N VAL A 177 22.57 30.15 23.82
CA VAL A 177 23.86 30.55 23.25
C VAL A 177 23.79 30.53 21.72
N PRO A 178 24.28 31.57 21.01
CA PRO A 178 24.31 31.58 19.56
C PRO A 178 25.25 30.50 19.02
N ARG A 179 24.93 29.92 17.84
CA ARG A 179 25.78 28.91 17.18
C ARG A 179 27.05 29.48 16.53
N PHE A 180 27.06 30.77 16.25
CA PHE A 180 28.14 31.46 15.57
C PHE A 180 28.64 32.61 16.44
N TRP A 181 29.96 32.82 16.42
CA TRP A 181 30.63 33.94 17.07
C TRP A 181 31.48 34.66 16.03
N ASN A 182 31.24 35.95 15.82
CA ASN A 182 31.94 36.76 14.81
C ASN A 182 31.99 36.11 13.41
N GLY A 183 30.85 35.55 12.97
CA GLY A 183 30.70 34.91 11.66
C GLY A 183 31.33 33.51 11.52
N ARG A 184 32.04 33.01 12.54
CA ARG A 184 32.61 31.65 12.54
C ARG A 184 31.82 30.73 13.47
N ARG A 185 31.70 29.45 13.11
CA ARG A 185 31.05 28.44 13.98
C ARG A 185 32.06 27.99 15.01
N LEU A 186 31.76 28.21 16.30
CA LEU A 186 32.57 27.73 17.41
C LEU A 186 31.77 26.71 18.24
N PRO A 187 32.46 25.79 18.94
CA PRO A 187 31.88 24.98 19.99
C PRO A 187 31.20 25.83 21.08
N GLU A 188 30.09 25.34 21.64
CA GLU A 188 29.27 26.08 22.62
C GLU A 188 30.07 26.53 23.85
N PHE A 189 31.00 25.70 24.34
CA PHE A 189 31.80 26.03 25.53
C PHE A 189 32.70 27.26 25.33
N LEU A 190 33.31 27.42 24.14
CA LEU A 190 34.13 28.60 23.82
C LEU A 190 33.27 29.86 23.68
N ILE A 191 32.06 29.74 23.13
CA ILE A 191 31.14 30.87 23.00
C ILE A 191 30.68 31.33 24.38
N ARG A 192 30.40 30.38 25.30
CA ARG A 192 30.07 30.69 26.70
C ARG A 192 31.22 31.41 27.41
N GLU A 193 32.45 30.92 27.27
CA GLU A 193 33.64 31.56 27.83
C GLU A 193 33.81 33.00 27.29
N LYS A 194 33.66 33.19 25.97
CA LYS A 194 33.72 34.51 25.33
C LYS A 194 32.61 35.46 25.78
N MET A 195 31.43 34.93 26.13
CA MET A 195 30.28 35.67 26.65
C MET A 195 30.32 35.88 28.17
N GLY A 196 31.33 35.33 28.88
CA GLY A 196 31.40 35.38 30.34
C GLY A 196 30.32 34.53 31.04
N LEU A 197 29.73 33.56 30.34
CA LEU A 197 28.71 32.67 30.86
C LEU A 197 29.32 31.45 31.56
N PRO A 198 28.67 30.91 32.60
CA PRO A 198 29.13 29.68 33.23
C PRO A 198 29.11 28.51 32.24
N PRO A 199 30.04 27.55 32.38
CA PRO A 199 30.05 26.35 31.56
C PRO A 199 28.72 25.61 31.70
N LYS A 200 28.28 24.95 30.62
CA LYS A 200 27.05 24.15 30.65
C LYS A 200 27.26 22.99 31.64
N LYS A 201 26.38 22.88 32.62
CA LYS A 201 26.34 21.74 33.54
C LYS A 201 25.90 20.48 32.83
#